data_AF-A0A2N5XHD8-F1
#
_entry.id   AF-A0A2N5XHD8-F1
#
_cell.length_a   1.000
_cell.length_b   1.000
_cell.length_c   1.000
_cell.angle_alpha   90.00
_cell.angle_beta   90.00
_cell.angle_gamma   90.00
#
_symmetry.space_group_name_H-M   'P 1'
#
loop_
_entity.id
_entity.type
_entity.pdbx_description
1 polymer ?
#
loop_
_entity_poly.entity_id
_entity_poly.type
_entity_poly.pdbx_seq_one_letter_code
_entity_poly.pdbx_strand_id
1 'polypeptide(L)'
;MTPTPEQHRPEQHRPEPAPAGTAPAAPAVPTATYRLQLQPDFPLSAAEAAVPRLAALGVSHLHLSPVLQACPGSTHGYDVVDHTRIGEEIGGEDALRSLARTARAHGMGLVVDIVPNHMAVPVPEHLSEPLWEVLRDGPGSRFADWFDIDWAVQEGRLLLPVLGGRLGPELGALETGTATVRGREERVLRYHDHVFPLRPGTEDLPLPGLLEHQWYRLAWWRLARTELNHRRFFTISDLIGVRVEDEAVFAATHGKLLELVRDGVVDGLRVDHPDGLADPRGYLRRLHAATGGRWTVVEKILGPGEPLPADWPCAGTTGYDALKHVDGLFVDPAGAARLAEVWTDFARLPATLGGNWAATVARATGEVVTEDLATEVARLVRAADRVCSKDPQLADHAPWALRTAVRGLLAGIP
;
A
#
# COMPACT_ATOMS: atom_id res chain seq x y z
N MET A 1 -15.74 -44.17 83.14
CA MET A 1 -16.55 -43.77 81.97
C MET A 1 -15.60 -43.64 80.81
N THR A 2 -15.62 -44.61 79.90
CA THR A 2 -14.73 -44.67 78.74
C THR A 2 -15.47 -44.07 77.55
N PRO A 3 -14.98 -42.99 76.91
CA PRO A 3 -15.46 -42.58 75.60
C PRO A 3 -14.47 -43.00 74.51
N THR A 4 -15.07 -43.65 73.52
CA THR A 4 -14.74 -43.99 72.13
C THR A 4 -13.60 -43.20 71.44
N PRO A 5 -12.76 -43.86 70.62
CA PRO A 5 -11.80 -43.17 69.75
C PRO A 5 -12.45 -42.70 68.43
N GLU A 6 -12.26 -41.42 68.11
CA GLU A 6 -12.68 -40.80 66.85
C GLU A 6 -11.79 -41.19 65.66
N GLN A 7 -12.44 -41.35 64.52
CA GLN A 7 -11.91 -41.86 63.26
C GLN A 7 -11.12 -40.79 62.49
N HIS A 8 -9.94 -41.18 61.98
CA HIS A 8 -9.15 -40.40 61.03
C HIS A 8 -9.91 -40.13 59.72
N ARG A 9 -10.03 -38.84 59.36
CA ARG A 9 -10.36 -38.39 58.00
C ARG A 9 -9.05 -38.02 57.26
N PRO A 10 -8.87 -38.41 55.99
CA PRO A 10 -7.68 -38.09 55.22
C PRO A 10 -7.70 -36.63 54.75
N GLU A 11 -6.53 -35.97 54.85
CA GLU A 11 -6.30 -34.60 54.37
C GLU A 11 -6.48 -34.51 52.85
N GLN A 12 -7.34 -33.59 52.42
CA GLN A 12 -7.52 -33.25 51.02
C GLN A 12 -6.35 -32.38 50.54
N HIS A 13 -5.61 -32.90 49.58
CA HIS A 13 -4.53 -32.21 48.89
C HIS A 13 -5.09 -30.97 48.16
N ARG A 14 -4.71 -29.76 48.58
CA ARG A 14 -5.01 -28.52 47.84
C ARG A 14 -4.09 -28.47 46.62
N PRO A 15 -4.61 -28.28 45.39
CA PRO A 15 -3.77 -28.10 44.22
C PRO A 15 -3.02 -26.76 44.33
N GLU A 16 -1.73 -26.77 44.01
CA GLU A 16 -0.91 -25.57 43.87
C GLU A 16 -1.50 -24.61 42.81
N PRO A 17 -1.45 -23.30 43.03
CA PRO A 17 -1.87 -22.35 42.02
C PRO A 17 -0.90 -22.43 40.83
N ALA A 18 -1.47 -22.61 39.63
CA ALA A 18 -0.73 -22.50 38.38
C ALA A 18 0.04 -21.17 38.31
N PRO A 19 1.24 -21.13 37.70
CA PRO A 19 1.99 -19.89 37.57
C PRO A 19 1.13 -18.86 36.83
N ALA A 20 0.96 -17.70 37.46
CA ALA A 20 0.26 -16.59 36.86
C ALA A 20 0.94 -16.26 35.52
N GLY A 21 0.24 -16.52 34.42
CA GLY A 21 0.64 -16.03 33.12
C GLY A 21 0.85 -14.52 33.23
N THR A 22 2.04 -14.06 32.92
CA THR A 22 2.35 -12.62 32.81
C THR A 22 1.30 -12.01 31.89
N ALA A 23 0.49 -11.10 32.45
CA ALA A 23 -0.33 -10.21 31.64
C ALA A 23 0.56 -9.60 30.54
N PRO A 24 0.07 -9.44 29.31
CA PRO A 24 0.87 -8.80 28.27
C PRO A 24 1.30 -7.43 28.79
N ALA A 25 2.61 -7.20 28.86
CA ALA A 25 3.16 -5.89 29.19
C ALA A 25 2.52 -4.86 28.27
N ALA A 26 2.21 -3.67 28.81
CA ALA A 26 1.73 -2.55 28.00
C ALA A 26 2.60 -2.39 26.73
N PRO A 27 2.05 -2.02 25.57
CA PRO A 27 2.82 -1.92 24.34
C PRO A 27 4.02 -1.00 24.58
N ALA A 28 5.23 -1.54 24.44
CA ALA A 28 6.44 -0.77 24.69
C ALA A 28 6.56 0.28 23.59
N VAL A 29 6.41 1.56 23.95
CA VAL A 29 6.70 2.67 23.02
C VAL A 29 8.19 2.59 22.66
N PRO A 30 8.55 2.54 21.36
CA PRO A 30 9.95 2.55 20.94
C PRO A 30 10.68 3.80 21.46
N THR A 31 11.87 3.61 22.04
CA THR A 31 12.76 4.73 22.40
C THR A 31 13.65 5.15 21.22
N ALA A 32 13.97 4.20 20.35
CA ALA A 32 14.69 4.39 19.10
C ALA A 32 14.34 3.27 18.12
N THR A 33 14.04 3.63 16.87
CA THR A 33 13.79 2.71 15.75
C THR A 33 14.96 2.74 14.77
N TYR A 34 15.37 1.57 14.26
CA TYR A 34 16.40 1.47 13.20
C TYR A 34 15.80 0.87 11.94
N ARG A 35 15.73 1.64 10.85
CA ARG A 35 15.16 1.19 9.57
C ARG A 35 16.08 0.18 8.88
N LEU A 36 15.55 -0.98 8.53
CA LEU A 36 16.21 -2.02 7.74
C LEU A 36 15.46 -2.22 6.42
N GLN A 37 16.19 -2.14 5.31
CA GLN A 37 15.66 -2.42 3.98
C GLN A 37 15.87 -3.90 3.68
N LEU A 38 14.80 -4.69 3.82
CA LEU A 38 14.80 -6.10 3.49
C LEU A 38 14.70 -6.28 1.97
N GLN A 39 15.55 -7.13 1.43
CA GLN A 39 15.64 -7.46 0.00
C GLN A 39 16.37 -8.81 -0.15
N PRO A 40 16.41 -9.44 -1.34
CA PRO A 40 17.11 -10.72 -1.52
C PRO A 40 18.58 -10.71 -1.05
N ASP A 41 19.29 -9.60 -1.24
CA ASP A 41 20.67 -9.44 -0.80
C ASP A 41 20.83 -9.06 0.70
N PHE A 42 19.73 -8.70 1.37
CA PHE A 42 19.68 -8.43 2.80
C PHE A 42 18.40 -9.04 3.40
N PRO A 43 18.31 -10.38 3.47
CA PRO A 43 17.12 -11.08 3.93
C PRO A 43 16.96 -10.99 5.46
N LEU A 44 15.87 -11.55 5.99
CA LEU A 44 15.57 -11.56 7.43
C LEU A 44 16.68 -12.21 8.27
N SER A 45 17.39 -13.20 7.74
CA SER A 45 18.55 -13.80 8.41
C SER A 45 19.75 -12.85 8.53
N ALA A 46 19.94 -11.95 7.56
CA ALA A 46 20.96 -10.90 7.65
C ALA A 46 20.56 -9.82 8.67
N ALA A 47 19.28 -9.45 8.70
CA ALA A 47 18.72 -8.58 9.75
C ALA A 47 18.90 -9.21 11.14
N GLU A 48 18.69 -10.52 11.27
CA GLU A 48 18.88 -11.27 12.53
C GLU A 48 20.34 -11.24 12.99
N ALA A 49 21.28 -11.45 12.07
CA ALA A 49 22.71 -11.36 12.37
C ALA A 49 23.15 -9.95 12.83
N ALA A 50 22.42 -8.90 12.42
CA ALA A 50 22.70 -7.52 12.83
C ALA A 50 22.19 -7.17 14.24
N VAL A 51 21.26 -7.95 14.81
CA VAL A 51 20.60 -7.66 16.10
C VAL A 51 21.59 -7.35 17.22
N PRO A 52 22.64 -8.16 17.50
CA PRO A 52 23.52 -7.89 18.64
C PRO A 52 24.22 -6.52 18.54
N ARG A 53 24.60 -6.11 17.33
CA ARG A 53 25.24 -4.82 17.09
C ARG A 53 24.26 -3.66 17.24
N LEU A 54 23.03 -3.80 16.74
CA LEU A 54 22.00 -2.77 16.85
C LEU A 54 21.52 -2.61 18.30
N ALA A 55 21.43 -3.71 19.05
CA ALA A 55 21.18 -3.67 20.49
C ALA A 55 22.30 -2.91 21.24
N ALA A 56 23.57 -3.20 20.92
CA ALA A 56 24.72 -2.50 21.51
C ALA A 56 24.77 -1.00 21.16
N LEU A 57 24.19 -0.60 20.02
CA LEU A 57 24.02 0.81 19.63
C LEU A 57 22.95 1.53 20.49
N GLY A 58 22.06 0.78 21.16
CA GLY A 58 20.96 1.31 21.95
C GLY A 58 19.62 1.39 21.20
N VAL A 59 19.49 0.70 20.06
CA VAL A 59 18.22 0.61 19.32
C VAL A 59 17.22 -0.23 20.13
N SER A 60 15.99 0.27 20.28
CA SER A 60 14.91 -0.49 20.95
C SER A 60 14.08 -1.33 20.00
N HIS A 61 13.91 -0.91 18.75
CA HIS A 61 13.09 -1.60 17.78
C HIS A 61 13.73 -1.60 16.40
N LEU A 62 13.69 -2.74 15.73
CA LEU A 62 13.96 -2.79 14.29
C LEU A 62 12.72 -2.32 13.54
N HIS A 63 12.87 -1.34 12.67
CA HIS A 63 11.82 -0.91 11.75
C HIS A 63 12.08 -1.60 10.41
N LEU A 64 11.32 -2.64 10.12
CA LEU A 64 11.47 -3.45 8.92
C LEU A 64 10.67 -2.81 7.77
N SER A 65 11.23 -2.81 6.56
CA SER A 65 10.47 -2.61 5.32
C SER A 65 9.36 -3.67 5.17
N PRO A 66 8.43 -3.51 4.21
CA PRO A 66 7.32 -4.46 4.04
C PRO A 66 7.79 -5.91 3.95
N VAL A 67 7.07 -6.80 4.65
CA VAL A 67 7.44 -8.22 4.82
C VAL A 67 6.53 -9.19 4.08
N LEU A 68 5.36 -8.73 3.61
CA LEU A 68 4.45 -9.55 2.82
C LEU A 68 5.08 -9.90 1.47
N GLN A 69 4.56 -10.96 0.83
CA GLN A 69 5.08 -11.39 -0.45
C GLN A 69 4.89 -10.30 -1.52
N ALA A 70 6.01 -9.77 -2.00
CA ALA A 70 6.10 -8.82 -3.09
C ALA A 70 6.43 -9.52 -4.43
N CYS A 71 6.50 -8.76 -5.51
CA CYS A 71 6.98 -9.26 -6.80
C CYS A 71 8.38 -9.90 -6.64
N PRO A 72 8.67 -10.98 -7.40
CA PRO A 72 10.00 -11.56 -7.42
C PRO A 72 11.08 -10.54 -7.76
N GLY A 73 12.19 -10.58 -7.04
CA GLY A 73 13.31 -9.63 -7.18
C GLY A 73 13.06 -8.22 -6.62
N SER A 74 11.92 -7.97 -5.96
CA SER A 74 11.65 -6.68 -5.32
C SER A 74 12.72 -6.34 -4.28
N THR A 75 13.24 -5.12 -4.35
CA THR A 75 14.25 -4.58 -3.43
C THR A 75 13.65 -3.69 -2.33
N HIS A 76 12.32 -3.55 -2.32
CA HIS A 76 11.64 -2.61 -1.43
C HIS A 76 10.36 -3.18 -0.78
N GLY A 77 9.66 -4.13 -1.41
CA GLY A 77 8.51 -4.85 -0.84
C GLY A 77 7.15 -4.14 -0.93
N TYR A 78 7.09 -2.93 -1.48
CA TYR A 78 5.83 -2.15 -1.64
C TYR A 78 4.90 -2.69 -2.74
N ASP A 79 5.42 -3.49 -3.65
CA ASP A 79 4.73 -4.15 -4.75
C ASP A 79 4.18 -5.52 -4.33
N VAL A 80 3.28 -5.50 -3.33
CA VAL A 80 2.68 -6.71 -2.73
C VAL A 80 1.83 -7.47 -3.75
N VAL A 81 2.08 -8.77 -3.89
CA VAL A 81 1.29 -9.70 -4.73
C VAL A 81 0.43 -10.65 -3.90
N ASP A 82 0.80 -10.93 -2.65
CA ASP A 82 0.09 -11.87 -1.79
C ASP A 82 0.16 -11.46 -0.31
N HIS A 83 -1.01 -11.16 0.27
CA HIS A 83 -1.17 -10.72 1.65
C HIS A 83 -1.20 -11.87 2.67
N THR A 84 -1.23 -13.12 2.22
CA THR A 84 -1.45 -14.29 3.09
C THR A 84 -0.16 -14.87 3.64
N ARG A 85 1.01 -14.48 3.10
CA ARG A 85 2.31 -15.02 3.47
C ARG A 85 3.42 -13.97 3.51
N ILE A 86 4.46 -14.29 4.26
CA ILE A 86 5.72 -13.53 4.30
C ILE A 86 6.54 -13.87 3.06
N GLY A 87 7.24 -12.86 2.51
CA GLY A 87 8.03 -13.01 1.29
C GLY A 87 9.06 -14.13 1.37
N GLU A 88 9.01 -15.07 0.43
CA GLU A 88 9.94 -16.21 0.38
C GLU A 88 11.38 -15.76 0.11
N GLU A 89 11.57 -14.75 -0.75
CA GLU A 89 12.90 -14.24 -1.10
C GLU A 89 13.63 -13.54 0.05
N ILE A 90 12.88 -13.03 1.04
CA ILE A 90 13.47 -12.48 2.28
C ILE A 90 13.61 -13.53 3.39
N GLY A 91 13.24 -14.79 3.13
CA GLY A 91 13.42 -15.93 4.03
C GLY A 91 12.13 -16.49 4.66
N GLY A 92 10.97 -15.92 4.34
CA GLY A 92 9.67 -16.43 4.81
C GLY A 92 9.39 -16.24 6.30
N GLU A 93 8.27 -16.82 6.73
CA GLU A 93 7.72 -16.57 8.08
C GLU A 93 8.60 -17.14 9.20
N ASP A 94 9.22 -18.30 8.99
CA ASP A 94 10.10 -18.91 9.99
C ASP A 94 11.31 -18.02 10.30
N ALA A 95 11.88 -17.38 9.28
CA ALA A 95 12.97 -16.42 9.44
C ALA A 95 12.51 -15.15 10.18
N LEU A 96 11.31 -14.64 9.88
CA LEU A 96 10.75 -13.48 10.60
C LEU A 96 10.53 -13.80 12.08
N ARG A 97 10.00 -15.00 12.38
CA ARG A 97 9.81 -15.47 13.76
C ARG A 97 11.15 -15.71 14.46
N SER A 98 12.18 -16.17 13.74
CA SER A 98 13.55 -16.28 14.29
C SER A 98 14.13 -14.92 14.65
N LEU A 99 14.08 -13.97 13.72
CA LEU A 99 14.47 -12.58 13.94
C LEU A 99 13.78 -11.99 15.16
N ALA A 100 12.47 -12.18 15.31
CA ALA A 100 11.71 -11.67 16.45
C ALA A 100 12.16 -12.28 17.78
N ARG A 101 12.46 -13.60 17.82
CA ARG A 101 13.01 -14.25 19.03
C ARG A 101 14.40 -13.70 19.38
N THR A 102 15.26 -13.54 18.39
CA THR A 102 16.61 -13.00 18.57
C THR A 102 16.57 -11.54 19.03
N ALA A 103 15.76 -10.70 18.39
CA ALA A 103 15.51 -9.31 18.82
C ALA A 103 15.05 -9.26 20.29
N ARG A 104 14.07 -10.10 20.66
CA ARG A 104 13.55 -10.17 22.03
C ARG A 104 14.59 -10.62 23.04
N ALA A 105 15.45 -11.58 22.70
CA ALA A 105 16.55 -12.01 23.56
C ALA A 105 17.56 -10.87 23.86
N HIS A 106 17.62 -9.88 22.97
CA HIS A 106 18.41 -8.66 23.14
C HIS A 106 17.61 -7.46 23.65
N GLY A 107 16.36 -7.66 24.12
CA GLY A 107 15.51 -6.59 24.64
C GLY A 107 14.95 -5.65 23.58
N MET A 108 14.94 -6.08 22.30
CA MET A 108 14.43 -5.31 21.17
C MET A 108 13.07 -5.84 20.69
N GLY A 109 12.27 -4.97 20.07
CA GLY A 109 11.02 -5.34 19.38
C GLY A 109 11.07 -5.13 17.87
N LEU A 110 10.00 -5.50 17.17
CA LEU A 110 9.87 -5.29 15.72
C LEU A 110 8.73 -4.31 15.40
N VAL A 111 9.01 -3.33 14.55
CA VAL A 111 8.02 -2.50 13.86
C VAL A 111 8.00 -2.90 12.39
N VAL A 112 6.83 -3.22 11.85
CA VAL A 112 6.69 -3.63 10.45
C VAL A 112 5.98 -2.55 9.65
N ASP A 113 6.56 -2.21 8.50
CA ASP A 113 5.95 -1.37 7.49
C ASP A 113 4.85 -2.14 6.72
N ILE A 114 3.67 -1.54 6.57
CA ILE A 114 2.49 -2.17 5.96
C ILE A 114 1.93 -1.28 4.84
N VAL A 115 1.43 -1.93 3.79
CA VAL A 115 1.06 -1.26 2.52
C VAL A 115 -0.43 -1.49 2.22
N PRO A 116 -1.35 -0.73 2.84
CA PRO A 116 -2.78 -0.99 2.72
C PRO A 116 -3.42 -0.41 1.45
N ASN A 117 -2.75 0.54 0.78
CA ASN A 117 -3.36 1.33 -0.27
C ASN A 117 -3.48 0.61 -1.62
N HIS A 118 -2.55 -0.30 -1.92
CA HIS A 118 -2.37 -0.84 -3.26
C HIS A 118 -1.73 -2.25 -3.25
N MET A 119 -1.84 -2.92 -4.40
CA MET A 119 -1.14 -4.17 -4.74
C MET A 119 -0.43 -4.00 -6.07
N ALA A 120 0.53 -4.87 -6.35
CA ALA A 120 1.15 -4.95 -7.67
C ALA A 120 0.18 -5.51 -8.73
N VAL A 121 0.38 -5.04 -9.96
CA VAL A 121 0.01 -5.69 -11.22
C VAL A 121 1.28 -6.38 -11.70
N PRO A 122 1.55 -7.63 -11.27
CA PRO A 122 2.85 -8.25 -11.48
C PRO A 122 3.02 -8.76 -12.90
N VAL A 123 4.27 -9.02 -13.28
CA VAL A 123 4.61 -9.78 -14.48
C VAL A 123 5.35 -11.04 -14.04
N PRO A 124 4.83 -12.25 -14.31
CA PRO A 124 3.51 -12.53 -14.91
C PRO A 124 2.32 -12.28 -13.95
N GLU A 125 1.14 -11.98 -14.50
CA GLU A 125 -0.02 -11.48 -13.75
C GLU A 125 -0.61 -12.51 -12.77
N HIS A 126 -0.40 -13.81 -13.03
CA HIS A 126 -0.86 -14.88 -12.15
C HIS A 126 -0.16 -14.93 -10.79
N LEU A 127 0.89 -14.13 -10.57
CA LEU A 127 1.52 -13.98 -9.26
C LEU A 127 0.58 -13.32 -8.22
N SER A 128 -0.42 -12.56 -8.69
CA SER A 128 -1.48 -11.99 -7.84
C SER A 128 -2.79 -12.75 -8.06
N GLU A 129 -3.15 -13.65 -7.14
CA GLU A 129 -4.40 -14.42 -7.25
C GLU A 129 -5.65 -13.53 -7.35
N PRO A 130 -5.83 -12.48 -6.51
CA PRO A 130 -7.00 -11.63 -6.61
C PRO A 130 -7.12 -10.96 -7.98
N LEU A 131 -6.00 -10.46 -8.53
CA LEU A 131 -6.00 -9.83 -9.84
C LEU A 131 -6.25 -10.85 -10.96
N TRP A 132 -5.64 -12.02 -10.90
CA TRP A 132 -5.85 -13.09 -11.88
C TRP A 132 -7.34 -13.46 -12.02
N GLU A 133 -8.04 -13.64 -10.89
CA GLU A 133 -9.48 -13.94 -10.91
C GLU A 133 -10.31 -12.76 -11.44
N VAL A 134 -9.91 -11.51 -11.19
CA VAL A 134 -10.58 -10.33 -11.78
C VAL A 134 -10.38 -10.26 -13.29
N LEU A 135 -9.18 -10.58 -13.79
CA LEU A 135 -8.92 -10.63 -15.22
C LEU A 135 -9.70 -11.76 -15.91
N ARG A 136 -9.88 -12.91 -15.23
CA ARG A 136 -10.60 -14.08 -15.77
C ARG A 136 -12.11 -13.93 -15.74
N ASP A 137 -12.65 -13.42 -14.62
CA ASP A 137 -14.09 -13.45 -14.32
C ASP A 137 -14.75 -12.05 -14.35
N GLY A 138 -13.94 -10.99 -14.49
CA GLY A 138 -14.42 -9.61 -14.63
C GLY A 138 -15.20 -9.12 -13.41
N PRO A 139 -16.27 -8.32 -13.61
CA PRO A 139 -17.11 -7.82 -12.52
C PRO A 139 -17.78 -8.92 -11.67
N GLY A 140 -17.85 -10.16 -12.17
CA GLY A 140 -18.39 -11.30 -11.43
C GLY A 140 -17.39 -11.98 -10.49
N SER A 141 -16.13 -11.57 -10.51
CA SER A 141 -15.10 -12.10 -9.62
C SER A 141 -15.41 -11.79 -8.15
N ARG A 142 -15.11 -12.73 -7.24
CA ARG A 142 -15.16 -12.48 -5.79
C ARG A 142 -14.21 -11.38 -5.33
N PHE A 143 -13.21 -11.07 -6.14
CA PHE A 143 -12.20 -10.04 -5.89
C PHE A 143 -12.47 -8.74 -6.67
N ALA A 144 -13.56 -8.64 -7.44
CA ALA A 144 -13.88 -7.43 -8.20
C ALA A 144 -13.96 -6.18 -7.30
N ASP A 145 -14.52 -6.33 -6.10
CA ASP A 145 -14.63 -5.27 -5.10
C ASP A 145 -13.35 -5.01 -4.30
N TRP A 146 -12.31 -5.85 -4.42
CA TRP A 146 -11.02 -5.55 -3.79
C TRP A 146 -10.35 -4.35 -4.43
N PHE A 147 -10.51 -4.18 -5.73
CA PHE A 147 -9.83 -3.14 -6.48
C PHE A 147 -10.77 -1.98 -6.79
N ASP A 148 -10.20 -0.80 -6.84
CA ASP A 148 -10.94 0.41 -7.13
C ASP A 148 -11.05 0.66 -8.65
N ILE A 149 -11.96 -0.10 -9.29
CA ILE A 149 -12.17 -0.12 -10.75
C ILE A 149 -13.48 0.58 -11.14
N ASP A 150 -13.40 1.54 -12.08
CA ASP A 150 -14.52 2.17 -12.77
C ASP A 150 -14.88 1.36 -14.04
N TRP A 151 -15.63 0.27 -13.84
CA TRP A 151 -16.02 -0.66 -14.90
C TRP A 151 -16.80 -0.01 -16.04
N ALA A 152 -17.57 1.04 -15.74
CA ALA A 152 -18.45 1.70 -16.73
C ALA A 152 -17.68 2.38 -17.87
N VAL A 153 -16.46 2.85 -17.60
CA VAL A 153 -15.65 3.63 -18.55
C VAL A 153 -15.05 2.77 -19.67
N GLN A 154 -14.90 1.47 -19.43
CA GLN A 154 -14.30 0.52 -20.37
C GLN A 154 -15.27 -0.62 -20.72
N GLU A 155 -16.58 -0.34 -20.67
CA GLU A 155 -17.64 -1.28 -21.07
C GLU A 155 -17.55 -2.63 -20.33
N GLY A 156 -17.28 -2.58 -19.01
CA GLY A 156 -17.15 -3.78 -18.18
C GLY A 156 -15.77 -4.45 -18.23
N ARG A 157 -14.77 -3.83 -18.86
CA ARG A 157 -13.39 -4.33 -18.92
C ARG A 157 -12.44 -3.57 -18.01
N LEU A 158 -11.33 -4.19 -17.64
CA LEU A 158 -10.18 -3.55 -16.98
C LEU A 158 -9.12 -3.17 -18.03
N LEU A 159 -8.74 -1.89 -18.12
CA LEU A 159 -7.65 -1.47 -19.02
C LEU A 159 -6.29 -1.80 -18.39
N LEU A 160 -5.45 -2.51 -19.15
CA LEU A 160 -4.07 -2.84 -18.80
C LEU A 160 -3.10 -2.16 -19.78
N PRO A 161 -2.37 -1.11 -19.36
CA PRO A 161 -1.51 -0.33 -20.23
C PRO A 161 -0.12 -0.98 -20.39
N VAL A 162 -0.06 -2.19 -20.91
CA VAL A 162 1.15 -3.04 -20.96
C VAL A 162 1.83 -3.10 -22.32
N LEU A 163 1.14 -2.72 -23.41
CA LEU A 163 1.70 -2.84 -24.76
C LEU A 163 2.77 -1.76 -25.00
N GLY A 164 3.89 -2.15 -25.62
CA GLY A 164 4.97 -1.24 -26.02
C GLY A 164 4.54 -0.21 -27.07
N GLY A 165 3.60 -0.62 -27.95
CA GLY A 165 3.04 0.18 -29.03
C GLY A 165 1.51 0.11 -29.10
N ARG A 166 0.95 0.68 -30.19
CA ARG A 166 -0.48 0.56 -30.50
C ARG A 166 -0.82 -0.89 -30.82
N LEU A 167 -2.04 -1.33 -30.50
CA LEU A 167 -2.45 -2.74 -30.64
C LEU A 167 -2.13 -3.35 -32.00
N GLY A 168 -2.46 -2.68 -33.11
CA GLY A 168 -2.29 -3.22 -34.46
C GLY A 168 -0.86 -3.75 -34.74
N PRO A 169 0.19 -2.92 -34.61
CA PRO A 169 1.57 -3.37 -34.68
C PRO A 169 1.98 -4.47 -33.68
N GLU A 170 1.38 -4.49 -32.49
CA GLU A 170 1.71 -5.44 -31.42
C GLU A 170 0.99 -6.80 -31.56
N LEU A 171 0.00 -6.93 -32.46
CA LEU A 171 -0.77 -8.18 -32.64
C LEU A 171 0.12 -9.40 -32.95
N GLY A 172 1.23 -9.20 -33.66
CA GLY A 172 2.15 -10.29 -33.99
C GLY A 172 2.98 -10.81 -32.80
N ALA A 173 3.03 -10.07 -31.69
CA ALA A 173 3.69 -10.47 -30.45
C ALA A 173 2.73 -11.09 -29.43
N LEU A 174 1.43 -11.12 -29.74
CA LEU A 174 0.40 -11.74 -28.92
C LEU A 174 0.14 -13.16 -29.40
N GLU A 175 0.22 -14.12 -28.48
CA GLU A 175 -0.04 -15.52 -28.78
C GLU A 175 -0.78 -16.23 -27.66
N THR A 176 -1.56 -17.25 -28.00
CA THR A 176 -2.17 -18.14 -27.00
C THR A 176 -1.22 -19.27 -26.66
N GLY A 177 -1.12 -19.63 -25.39
CA GLY A 177 -0.34 -20.78 -24.93
C GLY A 177 -0.93 -21.41 -23.68
N THR A 178 -0.09 -22.15 -22.95
CA THR A 178 -0.43 -22.64 -21.60
C THR A 178 0.50 -22.02 -20.56
N ALA A 179 0.01 -21.93 -19.34
CA ALA A 179 0.81 -21.61 -18.16
C ALA A 179 0.32 -22.43 -16.97
N THR A 180 1.25 -22.82 -16.10
CA THR A 180 0.91 -23.42 -14.81
C THR A 180 0.50 -22.31 -13.85
N VAL A 181 -0.80 -22.19 -13.60
CA VAL A 181 -1.36 -21.23 -12.64
C VAL A 181 -1.89 -22.00 -11.45
N ARG A 182 -1.34 -21.73 -10.27
CA ARG A 182 -1.73 -22.40 -9.00
C ARG A 182 -1.71 -23.94 -9.10
N GLY A 183 -0.69 -24.48 -9.77
CA GLY A 183 -0.51 -25.93 -9.94
C GLY A 183 -1.44 -26.57 -10.97
N ARG A 184 -2.15 -25.77 -11.78
CA ARG A 184 -3.02 -26.24 -12.87
C ARG A 184 -2.55 -25.66 -14.19
N GLU A 185 -2.56 -26.47 -15.24
CA GLU A 185 -2.35 -25.97 -16.60
C GLU A 185 -3.62 -25.24 -17.06
N GLU A 186 -3.47 -23.96 -17.39
CA GLU A 186 -4.55 -23.13 -17.93
C GLU A 186 -4.14 -22.58 -19.31
N ARG A 187 -5.13 -22.41 -20.21
CA ARG A 187 -4.92 -21.68 -21.47
C ARG A 187 -4.84 -20.19 -21.17
N VAL A 188 -3.86 -19.54 -21.78
CA VAL A 188 -3.52 -18.13 -21.50
C VAL A 188 -3.24 -17.36 -22.78
N LEU A 189 -3.36 -16.04 -22.70
CA LEU A 189 -2.80 -15.11 -23.68
C LEU A 189 -1.43 -14.64 -23.17
N ARG A 190 -0.44 -14.55 -24.05
CA ARG A 190 0.92 -14.09 -23.74
C ARG A 190 1.28 -12.85 -24.55
N TYR A 191 2.01 -11.95 -23.92
CA TYR A 191 2.67 -10.81 -24.56
C TYR A 191 4.05 -10.68 -23.92
N HIS A 192 5.10 -11.16 -24.59
CA HIS A 192 6.42 -11.33 -23.96
C HIS A 192 6.31 -12.10 -22.63
N ASP A 193 6.78 -11.52 -21.52
CA ASP A 193 6.73 -12.13 -20.19
C ASP A 193 5.35 -12.02 -19.52
N HIS A 194 4.44 -11.22 -20.08
CA HIS A 194 3.08 -11.11 -19.59
C HIS A 194 2.27 -12.38 -19.88
N VAL A 195 1.39 -12.73 -18.93
CA VAL A 195 0.51 -13.89 -18.98
C VAL A 195 -0.86 -13.46 -18.50
N PHE A 196 -1.87 -13.57 -19.35
CA PHE A 196 -3.25 -13.20 -19.02
C PHE A 196 -4.18 -14.42 -19.08
N PRO A 197 -5.16 -14.53 -18.18
CA PRO A 197 -6.16 -15.59 -18.27
C PRO A 197 -7.03 -15.39 -19.52
N LEU A 198 -7.57 -16.48 -20.07
CA LEU A 198 -8.65 -16.39 -21.03
C LEU A 198 -9.99 -16.43 -20.30
N ARG A 199 -10.93 -15.58 -20.69
CA ARG A 199 -12.32 -15.65 -20.24
C ARG A 199 -12.90 -17.02 -20.62
N PRO A 200 -13.58 -17.73 -19.69
CA PRO A 200 -14.18 -19.02 -19.99
C PRO A 200 -15.10 -18.97 -21.22
N GLY A 201 -14.92 -19.94 -22.13
CA GLY A 201 -15.68 -20.04 -23.38
C GLY A 201 -15.17 -19.18 -24.53
N THR A 202 -14.02 -18.49 -24.36
CA THR A 202 -13.39 -17.70 -25.43
C THR A 202 -12.15 -18.37 -26.02
N GLU A 203 -11.73 -19.52 -25.49
CA GLU A 203 -10.41 -20.10 -25.71
C GLU A 203 -10.15 -20.42 -27.19
N ASP A 204 -11.18 -20.83 -27.93
CA ASP A 204 -11.05 -21.23 -29.34
C ASP A 204 -11.29 -20.08 -30.33
N LEU A 205 -11.50 -18.86 -29.85
CA LEU A 205 -11.67 -17.69 -30.71
C LEU A 205 -10.34 -17.31 -31.39
N PRO A 206 -10.37 -16.83 -32.64
CA PRO A 206 -9.19 -16.24 -33.27
C PRO A 206 -8.78 -14.96 -32.52
N LEU A 207 -7.48 -14.63 -32.52
CA LEU A 207 -6.91 -13.57 -31.68
C LEU A 207 -7.70 -12.24 -31.67
N PRO A 208 -8.17 -11.67 -32.80
CA PRO A 208 -8.96 -10.44 -32.75
C PRO A 208 -10.27 -10.60 -31.94
N GLY A 209 -11.02 -11.69 -32.20
CA GLY A 209 -12.23 -12.00 -31.45
C GLY A 209 -11.93 -12.38 -30.00
N LEU A 210 -10.82 -13.08 -29.75
CA LEU A 210 -10.36 -13.41 -28.40
C LEU A 210 -10.19 -12.14 -27.56
N LEU A 211 -9.42 -11.17 -28.05
CA LEU A 211 -9.14 -9.91 -27.37
C LEU A 211 -10.41 -9.08 -27.09
N GLU A 212 -11.37 -9.08 -28.01
CA GLU A 212 -12.64 -8.35 -27.84
C GLU A 212 -13.51 -8.90 -26.71
N HIS A 213 -13.42 -10.21 -26.43
CA HIS A 213 -14.30 -10.89 -25.48
C HIS A 213 -13.72 -11.01 -24.06
N GLN A 214 -12.46 -10.62 -23.85
CA GLN A 214 -11.83 -10.64 -22.52
C GLN A 214 -12.43 -9.59 -21.59
N TRP A 215 -12.33 -9.83 -20.28
CA TRP A 215 -12.69 -8.83 -19.25
C TRP A 215 -11.58 -7.80 -19.02
N TYR A 216 -10.52 -7.85 -19.81
CA TYR A 216 -9.46 -6.85 -19.82
C TYR A 216 -9.22 -6.36 -21.25
N ARG A 217 -8.66 -5.15 -21.35
CA ARG A 217 -8.24 -4.53 -22.61
C ARG A 217 -6.76 -4.20 -22.51
N LEU A 218 -5.95 -4.90 -23.29
CA LEU A 218 -4.53 -4.57 -23.44
C LEU A 218 -4.40 -3.27 -24.26
N ALA A 219 -3.66 -2.31 -23.72
CA ALA A 219 -3.52 -0.98 -24.30
C ALA A 219 -2.07 -0.54 -24.34
N TRP A 220 -1.76 0.39 -25.25
CA TRP A 220 -0.46 1.06 -25.30
C TRP A 220 -0.18 1.77 -23.98
N TRP A 221 1.00 1.58 -23.39
CA TRP A 221 1.33 2.09 -22.06
C TRP A 221 1.08 3.58 -21.86
N ARG A 222 1.22 4.40 -22.92
CA ARG A 222 0.97 5.84 -22.87
C ARG A 222 -0.48 6.22 -22.61
N LEU A 223 -1.43 5.32 -22.91
CA LEU A 223 -2.85 5.54 -22.66
C LEU A 223 -3.21 5.46 -21.18
N ALA A 224 -2.30 5.01 -20.30
CA ALA A 224 -2.50 5.02 -18.85
C ALA A 224 -2.85 6.40 -18.29
N ARG A 225 -2.34 7.47 -18.93
CA ARG A 225 -2.60 8.87 -18.50
C ARG A 225 -4.06 9.29 -18.71
N THR A 226 -4.74 8.75 -19.72
CA THR A 226 -6.02 9.28 -20.22
C THR A 226 -7.16 8.28 -20.23
N GLU A 227 -6.89 6.97 -20.26
CA GLU A 227 -7.91 5.93 -20.43
C GLU A 227 -8.00 4.94 -19.27
N LEU A 228 -7.04 4.98 -18.32
CA LEU A 228 -7.04 4.02 -17.23
C LEU A 228 -8.31 4.12 -16.38
N ASN A 229 -8.87 2.98 -16.01
CA ASN A 229 -10.13 2.91 -15.29
C ASN A 229 -10.01 2.25 -13.91
N HIS A 230 -8.83 2.24 -13.31
CA HIS A 230 -8.66 1.88 -11.90
C HIS A 230 -7.81 2.93 -11.19
N ARG A 231 -8.01 3.09 -9.88
CA ARG A 231 -7.14 3.94 -9.05
C ARG A 231 -5.76 3.29 -8.96
N ARG A 232 -4.71 4.10 -8.97
CA ARG A 232 -3.32 3.67 -8.81
C ARG A 232 -2.63 4.38 -7.66
N PHE A 233 -1.43 3.92 -7.31
CA PHE A 233 -0.48 4.70 -6.54
C PHE A 233 0.23 5.73 -7.44
N PHE A 234 -0.06 7.02 -7.22
CA PHE A 234 0.39 8.13 -8.07
C PHE A 234 0.14 7.85 -9.56
N THR A 235 1.20 7.83 -10.37
CA THR A 235 1.18 7.61 -11.82
C THR A 235 1.72 6.22 -12.20
N ILE A 236 1.96 5.34 -11.21
CA ILE A 236 2.56 4.02 -11.40
C ILE A 236 1.48 3.01 -11.80
N SER A 237 1.47 2.63 -13.09
CA SER A 237 0.48 1.70 -13.66
C SER A 237 0.55 0.29 -13.09
N ASP A 238 1.70 -0.08 -12.52
CA ASP A 238 1.92 -1.42 -12.00
C ASP A 238 1.44 -1.56 -10.54
N LEU A 239 0.82 -0.52 -9.96
CA LEU A 239 0.28 -0.53 -8.60
C LEU A 239 -1.21 -0.17 -8.62
N ILE A 240 -2.07 -1.18 -8.46
CA ILE A 240 -3.53 -1.06 -8.46
C ILE A 240 -4.07 -0.79 -7.05
N GLY A 241 -4.95 0.20 -6.93
CA GLY A 241 -5.53 0.63 -5.65
C GLY A 241 -6.50 -0.39 -5.06
N VAL A 242 -6.34 -0.67 -3.77
CA VAL A 242 -7.15 -1.59 -2.97
C VAL A 242 -8.18 -0.83 -2.13
N ARG A 243 -9.40 -1.34 -2.05
CA ARG A 243 -10.53 -0.76 -1.32
C ARG A 243 -10.56 -1.19 0.14
N VAL A 244 -9.50 -0.86 0.89
CA VAL A 244 -9.32 -1.28 2.30
C VAL A 244 -10.36 -0.65 3.26
N GLU A 245 -11.13 0.35 2.82
CA GLU A 245 -12.29 0.84 3.54
C GLU A 245 -13.37 -0.24 3.73
N ASP A 246 -13.45 -1.21 2.80
CA ASP A 246 -14.29 -2.40 2.94
C ASP A 246 -13.73 -3.34 4.02
N GLU A 247 -14.60 -3.79 4.92
CA GLU A 247 -14.22 -4.63 6.06
C GLU A 247 -13.70 -6.02 5.63
N ALA A 248 -14.29 -6.63 4.59
CA ALA A 248 -13.86 -7.92 4.08
C ALA A 248 -12.48 -7.81 3.41
N VAL A 249 -12.24 -6.71 2.69
CA VAL A 249 -10.94 -6.43 2.06
C VAL A 249 -9.88 -6.18 3.13
N PHE A 250 -10.18 -5.37 4.16
CA PHE A 250 -9.28 -5.19 5.30
C PHE A 250 -8.94 -6.52 5.98
N ALA A 251 -9.95 -7.33 6.30
CA ALA A 251 -9.75 -8.61 6.98
C ALA A 251 -8.84 -9.55 6.17
N ALA A 252 -9.03 -9.61 4.86
CA ALA A 252 -8.24 -10.48 3.99
C ALA A 252 -6.81 -9.98 3.78
N THR A 253 -6.62 -8.67 3.61
CA THR A 253 -5.29 -8.06 3.38
C THR A 253 -4.45 -7.92 4.65
N HIS A 254 -5.09 -7.87 5.83
CA HIS A 254 -4.40 -7.71 7.11
C HIS A 254 -4.30 -9.01 7.91
N GLY A 255 -4.94 -10.11 7.46
CA GLY A 255 -5.04 -11.36 8.22
C GLY A 255 -3.70 -11.87 8.75
N LYS A 256 -2.68 -11.97 7.88
CA LYS A 256 -1.32 -12.42 8.25
C LYS A 256 -0.60 -11.41 9.16
N LEU A 257 -0.70 -10.11 8.90
CA LEU A 257 -0.10 -9.09 9.75
C LEU A 257 -0.69 -9.09 11.17
N LEU A 258 -2.02 -9.22 11.28
CA LEU A 258 -2.72 -9.32 12.56
C LEU A 258 -2.41 -10.61 13.30
N GLU A 259 -2.21 -11.73 12.60
CA GLU A 259 -1.69 -12.97 13.17
C GLU A 259 -0.32 -12.73 13.83
N LEU A 260 0.62 -12.09 13.12
CA LEU A 260 1.96 -11.81 13.64
C LEU A 260 1.95 -10.86 14.86
N VAL A 261 1.02 -9.89 14.89
CA VAL A 261 0.80 -9.04 16.06
C VAL A 261 0.25 -9.84 17.25
N ARG A 262 -0.77 -10.69 17.02
CA ARG A 262 -1.36 -11.53 18.07
C ARG A 262 -0.34 -12.52 18.66
N ASP A 263 0.51 -13.08 17.82
CA ASP A 263 1.56 -14.02 18.21
C ASP A 263 2.76 -13.34 18.90
N GLY A 264 2.77 -12.01 18.99
CA GLY A 264 3.88 -11.25 19.57
C GLY A 264 5.15 -11.27 18.72
N VAL A 265 5.04 -11.52 17.41
CA VAL A 265 6.16 -11.39 16.47
C VAL A 265 6.40 -9.91 16.15
N VAL A 266 5.31 -9.14 15.99
CA VAL A 266 5.34 -7.71 15.65
C VAL A 266 4.81 -6.89 16.82
N ASP A 267 5.56 -5.86 17.22
CA ASP A 267 5.27 -5.02 18.38
C ASP A 267 4.68 -3.65 18.01
N GLY A 268 4.94 -3.19 16.79
CA GLY A 268 4.38 -1.95 16.24
C GLY A 268 4.26 -1.95 14.71
N LEU A 269 3.59 -0.94 14.16
CA LEU A 269 3.30 -0.83 12.73
C LEU A 269 3.69 0.55 12.20
N ARG A 270 4.14 0.61 10.95
CA ARG A 270 4.23 1.84 10.17
C ARG A 270 3.31 1.71 8.96
N VAL A 271 2.36 2.63 8.82
CA VAL A 271 1.39 2.63 7.72
C VAL A 271 1.95 3.44 6.56
N ASP A 272 2.14 2.77 5.41
CA ASP A 272 2.47 3.41 4.15
C ASP A 272 1.28 4.17 3.57
N HIS A 273 1.54 5.38 3.08
CA HIS A 273 0.61 6.15 2.25
C HIS A 273 -0.87 6.18 2.71
N PRO A 274 -1.17 6.52 3.98
CA PRO A 274 -2.54 6.63 4.49
C PRO A 274 -3.39 7.66 3.71
N ASP A 275 -2.79 8.71 3.15
CA ASP A 275 -3.50 9.76 2.41
C ASP A 275 -4.06 9.27 1.06
N GLY A 276 -3.65 8.09 0.59
CA GLY A 276 -4.24 7.43 -0.58
C GLY A 276 -5.51 6.62 -0.28
N LEU A 277 -5.83 6.41 1.00
CA LEU A 277 -7.00 5.64 1.43
C LEU A 277 -8.29 6.45 1.28
N ALA A 278 -9.40 5.78 0.96
CA ALA A 278 -10.71 6.44 0.87
C ALA A 278 -11.24 6.92 2.23
N ASP A 279 -10.93 6.19 3.30
CA ASP A 279 -11.25 6.56 4.69
C ASP A 279 -10.08 6.21 5.64
N PRO A 280 -9.02 7.03 5.68
CA PRO A 280 -7.85 6.76 6.53
C PRO A 280 -8.20 6.76 8.02
N ARG A 281 -9.21 7.54 8.43
CA ARG A 281 -9.69 7.60 9.81
C ARG A 281 -10.36 6.29 10.21
N GLY A 282 -11.29 5.78 9.38
CA GLY A 282 -11.92 4.49 9.59
C GLY A 282 -10.91 3.34 9.58
N TYR A 283 -9.97 3.37 8.64
CA TYR A 283 -8.87 2.41 8.55
C TYR A 283 -8.05 2.36 9.86
N LEU A 284 -7.55 3.50 10.33
CA LEU A 284 -6.72 3.55 11.54
C LEU A 284 -7.49 3.12 12.80
N ARG A 285 -8.79 3.44 12.91
CA ARG A 285 -9.63 2.94 14.01
C ARG A 285 -9.76 1.43 13.99
N ARG A 286 -9.98 0.85 12.81
CA ARG A 286 -10.07 -0.60 12.62
C ARG A 286 -8.73 -1.27 12.95
N LEU A 287 -7.62 -0.71 12.48
CA LEU A 287 -6.27 -1.21 12.77
C LEU A 287 -5.94 -1.13 14.26
N HIS A 288 -6.26 -0.01 14.92
CA HIS A 288 -6.06 0.18 16.34
C HIS A 288 -6.83 -0.87 17.16
N ALA A 289 -8.11 -1.10 16.83
CA ALA A 289 -8.92 -2.12 17.50
C ALA A 289 -8.37 -3.54 17.26
N ALA A 290 -8.02 -3.87 16.00
CA ALA A 290 -7.56 -5.20 15.62
C ALA A 290 -6.18 -5.57 16.21
N THR A 291 -5.34 -4.57 16.48
CA THR A 291 -4.00 -4.76 17.06
C THR A 291 -3.99 -4.65 18.58
N GLY A 292 -5.11 -4.30 19.23
CA GLY A 292 -5.13 -4.00 20.65
C GLY A 292 -4.33 -2.73 21.01
N GLY A 293 -4.28 -1.77 20.09
CA GLY A 293 -3.62 -0.49 20.28
C GLY A 293 -2.09 -0.53 20.25
N ARG A 294 -1.50 -1.42 19.45
CA ARG A 294 -0.05 -1.42 19.24
C ARG A 294 0.44 -0.09 18.69
N TRP A 295 1.67 0.27 19.05
CA TRP A 295 2.30 1.50 18.60
C TRP A 295 2.30 1.54 17.07
N THR A 296 1.64 2.56 16.52
CA THR A 296 1.44 2.70 15.08
C THR A 296 1.84 4.11 14.66
N VAL A 297 2.71 4.26 13.68
CA VAL A 297 3.00 5.55 13.03
C VAL A 297 2.52 5.53 11.59
N VAL A 298 2.34 6.71 11.01
CA VAL A 298 1.84 6.87 9.65
C VAL A 298 2.78 7.68 8.78
N GLU A 299 2.97 7.29 7.52
CA GLU A 299 3.69 8.11 6.56
C GLU A 299 2.78 9.26 6.06
N LYS A 300 2.75 10.37 6.79
CA LYS A 300 1.94 11.53 6.42
C LYS A 300 2.80 12.77 6.32
N ILE A 301 2.74 13.44 5.16
CA ILE A 301 3.42 14.72 4.94
C ILE A 301 2.54 15.83 5.49
N LEU A 302 3.08 16.62 6.42
CA LEU A 302 2.39 17.76 7.00
C LEU A 302 2.79 19.05 6.29
N GLY A 303 1.79 19.78 5.81
CA GLY A 303 1.96 21.14 5.32
C GLY A 303 2.40 22.11 6.43
N PRO A 304 2.89 23.32 6.08
CA PRO A 304 3.26 24.32 7.07
C PRO A 304 2.10 24.65 8.04
N GLY A 305 2.30 24.35 9.33
CA GLY A 305 1.30 24.60 10.38
C GLY A 305 0.12 23.61 10.37
N GLU A 306 0.11 22.61 9.50
CA GLU A 306 -0.89 21.54 9.51
C GLU A 306 -0.63 20.60 10.70
N PRO A 307 -1.59 20.40 11.62
CA PRO A 307 -1.47 19.36 12.63
C PRO A 307 -1.88 18.01 12.06
N LEU A 308 -1.28 16.92 12.57
CA LEU A 308 -1.82 15.58 12.33
C LEU A 308 -3.26 15.51 12.88
N PRO A 309 -4.23 14.91 12.16
CA PRO A 309 -5.61 14.85 12.63
C PRO A 309 -5.71 14.20 14.01
N ALA A 310 -6.27 14.93 14.98
CA ALA A 310 -6.31 14.50 16.38
C ALA A 310 -7.12 13.21 16.62
N ASP A 311 -7.96 12.81 15.67
CA ASP A 311 -8.81 11.63 15.76
C ASP A 311 -8.28 10.42 14.99
N TRP A 312 -7.02 10.48 14.54
CA TRP A 312 -6.27 9.33 14.02
C TRP A 312 -5.60 8.58 15.19
N PRO A 313 -6.00 7.34 15.50
CA PRO A 313 -5.42 6.56 16.59
C PRO A 313 -4.04 6.00 16.20
N CYS A 314 -3.06 6.88 16.15
CA CYS A 314 -1.66 6.60 15.88
C CYS A 314 -0.76 7.43 16.81
N ALA A 315 0.51 7.05 16.91
CA ALA A 315 1.52 7.70 17.74
C ALA A 315 2.14 8.94 17.09
N GLY A 316 1.97 9.14 15.78
CA GLY A 316 2.54 10.26 15.05
C GLY A 316 2.86 9.92 13.59
N THR A 317 3.64 10.79 12.96
CA THR A 317 4.16 10.61 11.61
C THR A 317 5.45 9.77 11.61
N THR A 318 6.01 9.49 10.44
CA THR A 318 7.38 8.98 10.30
C THR A 318 8.48 10.04 10.48
N GLY A 319 8.12 11.31 10.77
CA GLY A 319 9.05 12.34 11.23
C GLY A 319 9.56 13.34 10.19
N TYR A 320 8.97 13.44 8.98
CA TYR A 320 9.36 14.46 8.00
C TYR A 320 9.18 15.91 8.52
N ASP A 321 8.19 16.12 9.36
CA ASP A 321 7.93 17.35 10.10
C ASP A 321 9.05 17.69 11.09
N ALA A 322 9.55 16.69 11.83
CA ALA A 322 10.72 16.87 12.70
C ALA A 322 12.00 17.12 11.89
N LEU A 323 12.22 16.36 10.80
CA LEU A 323 13.36 16.53 9.90
C LEU A 323 13.46 17.96 9.38
N LYS A 324 12.34 18.52 8.90
CA LYS A 324 12.28 19.90 8.42
C LYS A 324 12.70 20.91 9.49
N HIS A 325 12.26 20.74 10.74
CA HIS A 325 12.62 21.65 11.83
C HIS A 325 14.09 21.54 12.24
N VAL A 326 14.62 20.32 12.32
CA VAL A 326 16.02 20.08 12.68
C VAL A 326 16.95 20.61 11.59
N ASP A 327 16.68 20.33 10.32
CA ASP A 327 17.47 20.84 9.20
C ASP A 327 17.48 22.37 9.17
N GLY A 328 16.33 23.01 9.48
CA GLY A 328 16.21 24.45 9.57
C GLY A 328 17.15 25.12 10.58
N LEU A 329 17.58 24.41 11.64
CA LEU A 329 18.52 24.94 12.63
C LEU A 329 19.94 25.14 12.07
N PHE A 330 20.29 24.42 11.01
CA PHE A 330 21.61 24.47 10.38
C PHE A 330 21.68 25.41 9.18
N VAL A 331 20.59 26.11 8.87
CA VAL A 331 20.51 27.08 7.77
C VAL A 331 20.61 28.51 8.33
N ASP A 332 21.68 29.22 7.99
CA ASP A 332 21.76 30.68 8.23
C ASP A 332 20.79 31.41 7.29
N PRO A 333 19.75 32.11 7.82
CA PRO A 333 18.78 32.81 6.99
C PRO A 333 19.41 33.88 6.08
N ALA A 334 20.45 34.56 6.55
CA ALA A 334 21.13 35.58 5.76
C ALA A 334 21.97 34.95 4.64
N GLY A 335 22.64 33.84 4.92
CA GLY A 335 23.36 33.05 3.93
C GLY A 335 22.44 32.49 2.84
N ALA A 336 21.29 31.93 3.24
CA ALA A 336 20.29 31.41 2.31
C ALA A 336 19.74 32.50 1.38
N ALA A 337 19.44 33.69 1.91
CA ALA A 337 18.99 34.83 1.12
C ALA A 337 20.03 35.25 0.05
N ARG A 338 21.31 35.38 0.45
CA ARG A 338 22.39 35.70 -0.51
C ARG A 338 22.57 34.63 -1.59
N LEU A 339 22.49 33.35 -1.22
CA LEU A 339 22.58 32.26 -2.19
C LEU A 339 21.41 32.28 -3.18
N ALA A 340 20.20 32.59 -2.69
CA ALA A 340 19.03 32.74 -3.55
C ALA A 340 19.19 33.90 -4.53
N GLU A 341 19.69 35.07 -4.08
CA GLU A 341 19.98 36.22 -4.95
C GLU A 341 20.99 35.87 -6.05
N VAL A 342 22.13 35.26 -5.69
CA VAL A 342 23.15 34.83 -6.65
C VAL A 342 22.58 33.83 -7.66
N TRP A 343 21.79 32.86 -7.19
CA TRP A 343 21.14 31.88 -8.06
C TRP A 343 20.16 32.54 -9.02
N THR A 344 19.30 33.45 -8.53
CA THR A 344 18.33 34.18 -9.36
C THR A 344 19.03 35.00 -10.45
N ASP A 345 20.11 35.70 -10.11
CA ASP A 345 20.88 36.52 -11.06
C ASP A 345 21.62 35.68 -12.11
N PHE A 346 22.15 34.53 -11.69
CA PHE A 346 22.86 33.59 -12.55
C PHE A 346 21.92 32.86 -13.50
N ALA A 347 20.86 32.24 -12.96
CA ALA A 347 19.99 31.34 -13.73
C ALA A 347 18.96 32.11 -14.57
N ARG A 348 18.54 33.31 -14.13
CA ARG A 348 17.57 34.19 -14.82
C ARG A 348 16.32 33.45 -15.30
N LEU A 349 15.85 32.51 -14.49
CA LEU A 349 14.76 31.63 -14.87
C LEU A 349 13.42 32.39 -14.88
N PRO A 350 12.50 32.06 -15.81
CA PRO A 350 11.13 32.55 -15.75
C PRO A 350 10.48 32.22 -14.40
N ALA A 351 9.52 33.06 -13.98
CA ALA A 351 8.85 32.90 -12.68
C ALA A 351 8.26 31.50 -12.47
N THR A 352 7.70 30.89 -13.51
CA THR A 352 7.08 29.55 -13.48
C THR A 352 8.06 28.39 -13.64
N LEU A 353 9.34 28.67 -13.91
CA LEU A 353 10.40 27.68 -14.16
C LEU A 353 11.54 27.81 -13.13
N GLY A 354 11.20 28.10 -11.88
CA GLY A 354 12.17 28.23 -10.78
C GLY A 354 12.55 29.67 -10.42
N GLY A 355 12.09 30.68 -11.17
CA GLY A 355 12.31 32.08 -10.81
C GLY A 355 11.44 32.57 -9.65
N ASN A 356 10.31 31.92 -9.39
CA ASN A 356 9.45 32.17 -8.23
C ASN A 356 8.84 30.85 -7.75
N TRP A 357 8.99 30.54 -6.46
CA TRP A 357 8.53 29.26 -5.91
C TRP A 357 7.03 29.03 -6.09
N ALA A 358 6.19 29.98 -5.69
CA ALA A 358 4.74 29.85 -5.77
C ALA A 358 4.23 29.67 -7.21
N ALA A 359 4.76 30.45 -8.16
CA ALA A 359 4.40 30.32 -9.57
C ALA A 359 4.91 29.01 -10.18
N THR A 360 6.07 28.52 -9.74
CA THR A 360 6.64 27.23 -10.18
C THR A 360 5.79 26.07 -9.68
N VAL A 361 5.43 26.05 -8.40
CA VAL A 361 4.55 25.05 -7.81
C VAL A 361 3.19 25.07 -8.51
N ALA A 362 2.57 26.24 -8.69
CA ALA A 362 1.28 26.35 -9.36
C ALA A 362 1.31 25.79 -10.81
N ARG A 363 2.36 26.09 -11.58
CA ARG A 363 2.53 25.52 -12.92
C ARG A 363 2.71 24.00 -12.86
N ALA A 364 3.62 23.51 -12.01
CA ALA A 364 3.92 22.09 -11.89
C ALA A 364 2.68 21.27 -11.46
N THR A 365 1.93 21.76 -10.47
CA THR A 365 0.66 21.14 -10.06
C THR A 365 -0.36 21.16 -11.20
N GLY A 366 -0.48 22.28 -11.93
CA GLY A 366 -1.35 22.39 -13.09
C GLY A 366 -1.02 21.37 -14.19
N GLU A 367 0.27 21.14 -14.45
CA GLU A 367 0.75 20.14 -15.42
C GLU A 367 0.40 18.72 -14.96
N VAL A 368 0.71 18.34 -13.72
CA VAL A 368 0.40 17.00 -13.19
C VAL A 368 -1.11 16.71 -13.23
N VAL A 369 -1.93 17.66 -12.79
CA VAL A 369 -3.41 17.53 -12.78
C VAL A 369 -3.99 17.49 -14.20
N THR A 370 -3.33 18.13 -15.18
CA THR A 370 -3.84 18.21 -16.55
C THR A 370 -3.38 17.06 -17.43
N GLU A 371 -2.16 16.58 -17.23
CA GLU A 371 -1.50 15.63 -18.13
C GLU A 371 -1.34 14.26 -17.50
N ASP A 372 -0.64 14.15 -16.37
CA ASP A 372 -0.25 12.86 -15.81
C ASP A 372 -1.40 12.16 -15.07
N LEU A 373 -2.25 12.94 -14.39
CA LEU A 373 -3.44 12.47 -13.65
C LEU A 373 -4.76 12.80 -14.39
N ALA A 374 -4.71 12.92 -15.71
CA ALA A 374 -5.86 13.36 -16.49
C ALA A 374 -7.07 12.39 -16.36
N THR A 375 -6.82 11.08 -16.26
CA THR A 375 -7.88 10.08 -16.08
C THR A 375 -8.49 10.11 -14.69
N GLU A 376 -7.70 10.33 -13.65
CA GLU A 376 -8.17 10.50 -12.27
C GLU A 376 -9.02 11.78 -12.14
N VAL A 377 -8.60 12.89 -12.77
CA VAL A 377 -9.42 14.11 -12.87
C VAL A 377 -10.71 13.85 -13.63
N ALA A 378 -10.68 13.12 -14.74
CA ALA A 378 -11.89 12.76 -15.47
C ALA A 378 -12.85 11.93 -14.60
N ARG A 379 -12.33 11.04 -13.75
CA ARG A 379 -13.12 10.27 -12.78
C ARG A 379 -13.76 11.18 -11.73
N LEU A 380 -13.03 12.15 -11.19
CA LEU A 380 -13.58 13.15 -10.25
C LEU A 380 -14.67 14.01 -10.91
N VAL A 381 -14.50 14.38 -12.17
CA VAL A 381 -15.55 15.11 -12.93
C VAL A 381 -16.82 14.27 -13.07
N ARG A 382 -16.70 12.97 -13.40
CA ARG A 382 -17.86 12.06 -13.42
C ARG A 382 -18.51 11.92 -12.03
N ALA A 383 -17.71 11.92 -10.96
CA ALA A 383 -18.24 11.87 -9.60
C ALA A 383 -19.01 13.15 -9.24
N ALA A 384 -18.44 14.33 -9.54
CA ALA A 384 -19.11 15.62 -9.37
C ALA A 384 -20.42 15.68 -10.16
N ASP A 385 -20.41 15.28 -11.43
CA ASP A 385 -21.60 15.23 -12.28
C ASP A 385 -22.72 14.35 -11.69
N ARG A 386 -22.38 13.16 -11.17
CA ARG A 386 -23.34 12.29 -10.48
C ARG A 386 -23.90 12.88 -9.19
N VAL A 387 -23.17 13.77 -8.52
CA VAL A 387 -23.66 14.46 -7.31
C VAL A 387 -24.57 15.62 -7.72
N CYS A 388 -24.12 16.45 -8.66
CA CYS A 388 -24.88 17.60 -9.18
C CYS A 388 -26.20 17.18 -9.81
N SER A 389 -26.23 16.08 -10.58
CA SER A 389 -27.46 15.61 -11.25
C SER A 389 -28.58 15.14 -10.30
N LYS A 390 -28.30 14.97 -9.00
CA LYS A 390 -29.31 14.63 -7.99
C LYS A 390 -30.08 15.86 -7.48
N ASP A 391 -29.56 17.06 -7.72
CA ASP A 391 -30.18 18.32 -7.31
C ASP A 391 -30.56 19.15 -8.54
N PRO A 392 -31.86 19.41 -8.79
CA PRO A 392 -32.30 20.23 -9.91
C PRO A 392 -31.65 21.62 -9.99
N GLN A 393 -31.16 22.17 -8.86
CA GLN A 393 -30.47 23.46 -8.85
C GLN A 393 -29.01 23.37 -9.36
N LEU A 394 -28.43 22.18 -9.36
CA LEU A 394 -27.04 21.91 -9.74
C LEU A 394 -26.91 21.08 -11.02
N ALA A 395 -28.01 20.48 -11.51
CA ALA A 395 -27.99 19.51 -12.59
C ALA A 395 -27.48 20.06 -13.94
N ASP A 396 -27.61 21.36 -14.20
CA ASP A 396 -27.32 21.98 -15.50
C ASP A 396 -25.91 22.59 -15.59
N HIS A 397 -24.89 21.93 -15.01
CA HIS A 397 -23.50 22.34 -15.20
C HIS A 397 -22.90 21.77 -16.49
N ALA A 398 -22.30 22.63 -17.32
CA ALA A 398 -21.56 22.17 -18.49
C ALA A 398 -20.33 21.32 -18.07
N PRO A 399 -20.02 20.19 -18.75
CA PRO A 399 -18.92 19.31 -18.37
C PRO A 399 -17.55 19.99 -18.29
N TRP A 400 -17.30 20.99 -19.15
CA TRP A 400 -16.06 21.77 -19.11
C TRP A 400 -15.97 22.65 -17.85
N ALA A 401 -17.11 23.14 -17.34
CA ALA A 401 -17.15 23.97 -16.14
C ALA A 401 -16.83 23.13 -14.89
N LEU A 402 -17.42 21.93 -14.77
CA LEU A 402 -17.07 20.99 -13.71
C LEU A 402 -15.60 20.59 -13.76
N ARG A 403 -15.06 20.34 -14.96
CA ARG A 403 -13.62 20.04 -15.13
C ARG A 403 -12.73 21.20 -14.68
N THR A 404 -13.05 22.42 -15.08
CA THR A 404 -12.31 23.61 -14.65
C THR A 404 -12.37 23.79 -13.14
N ALA A 405 -13.55 23.60 -12.53
CA ALA A 405 -13.72 23.69 -11.08
C ALA A 405 -12.90 22.62 -10.34
N VAL A 406 -12.99 21.36 -10.75
CA VAL A 406 -12.20 20.25 -10.16
C VAL A 406 -10.70 20.52 -10.27
N ARG A 407 -10.22 20.95 -11.44
CA ARG A 407 -8.80 21.31 -11.63
C ARG A 407 -8.38 22.48 -10.76
N GLY A 408 -9.21 23.51 -10.68
CA GLY A 408 -8.96 24.69 -9.84
C GLY A 408 -8.88 24.34 -8.36
N LEU A 409 -9.77 23.45 -7.88
CA LEU A 409 -9.73 22.94 -6.51
C LEU A 409 -8.43 22.17 -6.24
N LEU A 410 -8.08 21.21 -7.11
CA LEU A 410 -6.86 20.40 -6.94
C LEU A 410 -5.58 21.26 -6.98
N ALA A 411 -5.51 22.24 -7.88
CA ALA A 411 -4.38 23.16 -7.96
C ALA A 411 -4.34 24.21 -6.83
N GLY A 412 -5.45 24.39 -6.11
CA GLY A 412 -5.59 25.35 -5.01
C GLY A 412 -5.43 24.73 -3.61
N ILE A 413 -5.17 23.43 -3.51
CA ILE A 413 -4.80 22.80 -2.23
C ILE A 413 -3.42 23.36 -1.82
N PRO A 414 -3.30 23.94 -0.61
CA PRO A 414 -2.09 24.67 -0.18
C PRO A 414 -0.87 23.79 0.05
#